data_AF-A0A520BIA9-F1
#
_entry.id   AF-A0A520BIA9-F1
#
_cell.length_a   1.000
_cell.length_b   1.000
_cell.length_c   1.000
_cell.angle_alpha   90.00
_cell.angle_beta   90.00
_cell.angle_gamma   90.00
#
_symmetry.space_group_name_H-M   'P 1'
#
loop_
_entity.id
_entity.type
_entity.pdbx_description
1 polymer ?
#
loop_
_entity_poly.entity_id
_entity_poly.type
_entity_poly.pdbx_seq_one_letter_code
_entity_poly.pdbx_strand_id
1 'polypeptide(L)'
;MAVAAAATARPSLAVRAPRIDRSYTSKNEDSRALYIVLHYTVLDWEKSLKVLTTGGQVSAHYLVRDDPVASYALVDENRRAWHAGLSYWGGNTNLNSASIGIEIVNMGFVDGPGGRVYAPFPQAQVDEVIALVRDIQQRHHVKPERIIGHADIAPGRKQDPGPLFPWKQLADAGLIPWPDGPLVTVKMVEHEIAPRDVAWLQERLARIGYNVSRSGQMDALTKDVIATFQMKYRPRDISGTVDAETAALIDVASTPSAMRVSGAGEGETRPYTSRW
;
A
#
# COMPACT_ATOMS: atom_id res chain seq x y z
N MET A 1 72.54 11.52 0.48
CA MET A 1 72.11 10.25 -0.14
C MET A 1 70.62 10.06 0.14
N ALA A 2 69.77 10.23 -0.88
CA ALA A 2 68.34 9.94 -0.79
C ALA A 2 68.04 8.76 -1.71
N VAL A 3 67.56 7.66 -1.14
CA VAL A 3 67.16 6.46 -1.89
C VAL A 3 65.69 6.63 -2.25
N ALA A 4 65.40 6.83 -3.53
CA ALA A 4 64.04 6.85 -4.05
C ALA A 4 63.51 5.41 -4.14
N ALA A 5 62.49 5.09 -3.35
CA ALA A 5 61.75 3.83 -3.47
C ALA A 5 60.78 3.93 -4.64
N ALA A 6 61.03 3.16 -5.71
CA ALA A 6 60.12 3.02 -6.83
C ALA A 6 58.89 2.21 -6.41
N ALA A 7 57.73 2.86 -6.36
CA ALA A 7 56.45 2.19 -6.17
C ALA A 7 56.09 1.41 -7.44
N THR A 8 56.11 0.08 -7.36
CA THR A 8 55.63 -0.80 -8.44
C THR A 8 54.10 -0.78 -8.45
N ALA A 9 53.52 -0.18 -9.48
CA ALA A 9 52.07 -0.19 -9.72
C ALA A 9 51.61 -1.64 -9.96
N ARG A 10 50.61 -2.09 -9.19
CA ARG A 10 49.97 -3.41 -9.40
C ARG A 10 49.25 -3.39 -10.76
N PRO A 11 49.44 -4.41 -11.61
CA PRO A 11 48.75 -4.46 -12.90
C PRO A 11 47.24 -4.58 -12.65
N SER A 12 46.45 -3.65 -13.21
CA SER A 12 45.00 -3.79 -13.23
C SER A 12 44.65 -4.98 -14.12
N LEU A 13 43.97 -5.98 -13.56
CA LEU A 13 43.40 -7.07 -14.33
C LEU A 13 42.30 -6.48 -15.21
N ALA A 14 42.61 -6.22 -16.49
CA ALA A 14 41.61 -5.81 -17.46
C ALA A 14 40.60 -6.95 -17.65
N VAL A 15 39.46 -6.86 -16.97
CA VAL A 15 38.36 -7.81 -17.13
C VAL A 15 37.74 -7.57 -18.50
N ARG A 16 37.85 -8.56 -19.40
CA ARG A 16 37.19 -8.51 -20.72
C ARG A 16 35.67 -8.45 -20.52
N ALA A 17 35.03 -7.44 -21.10
CA ALA A 17 33.58 -7.35 -21.11
C ALA A 17 32.95 -8.53 -21.87
N PRO A 18 31.85 -9.12 -21.37
CA PRO A 18 31.15 -10.19 -22.07
C PRO A 18 30.54 -9.65 -23.38
N ARG A 19 30.48 -10.51 -24.41
CA ARG A 19 29.69 -10.22 -25.62
C ARG A 19 28.29 -10.81 -25.40
N ILE A 20 27.31 -9.93 -25.18
CA ILE A 20 25.92 -10.32 -24.96
C ILE A 20 25.15 -10.16 -26.27
N ASP A 21 24.66 -11.26 -26.84
CA ASP A 21 23.74 -11.23 -27.97
C ASP A 21 22.33 -10.87 -27.48
N ARG A 22 21.71 -9.86 -28.10
CA ARG A 22 20.39 -9.31 -27.76
C ARG A 22 19.41 -9.41 -28.94
N SER A 23 19.70 -10.25 -29.92
CA SER A 23 18.84 -10.44 -31.11
C SER A 23 17.48 -11.10 -30.80
N TYR A 24 17.30 -11.65 -29.60
CA TYR A 24 16.07 -12.28 -29.15
C TYR A 24 15.51 -11.57 -27.91
N THR A 25 14.19 -11.37 -27.85
CA THR A 25 13.47 -10.86 -26.69
C THR A 25 12.20 -11.68 -26.49
N SER A 26 11.93 -12.07 -25.24
CA SER A 26 10.72 -12.83 -24.88
C SER A 26 9.50 -11.92 -24.97
N LYS A 27 8.38 -12.43 -25.49
CA LYS A 27 7.07 -11.75 -25.36
C LYS A 27 6.41 -11.99 -24.00
N ASN A 28 6.92 -12.95 -23.25
CA ASN A 28 6.42 -13.33 -21.92
C ASN A 28 7.25 -12.58 -20.86
N GLU A 29 6.98 -11.29 -20.72
CA GLU A 29 7.53 -10.43 -19.69
C GLU A 29 6.46 -9.42 -19.24
N ASP A 30 6.60 -8.92 -18.02
CA ASP A 30 5.74 -7.90 -17.44
C ASP A 30 6.57 -6.96 -16.55
N SER A 31 5.90 -6.04 -15.86
CA SER A 31 6.58 -5.06 -15.01
C SER A 31 7.10 -5.66 -13.71
N ARG A 32 8.26 -5.18 -13.26
CA ARG A 32 8.76 -5.48 -11.91
C ARG A 32 8.00 -4.72 -10.81
N ALA A 33 7.39 -3.58 -11.15
CA ALA A 33 6.56 -2.83 -10.23
C ALA A 33 5.15 -3.45 -10.22
N LEU A 34 4.91 -4.30 -9.22
CA LEU A 34 3.69 -5.07 -9.08
C LEU A 34 2.67 -4.42 -8.13
N TYR A 35 3.11 -3.50 -7.27
CA TYR A 35 2.28 -2.86 -6.23
C TYR A 35 2.45 -1.34 -6.23
N ILE A 36 1.44 -0.66 -5.70
CA ILE A 36 1.53 0.75 -5.29
C ILE A 36 1.25 0.80 -3.79
N VAL A 37 2.14 1.40 -3.01
CA VAL A 37 1.99 1.56 -1.57
C VAL A 37 1.86 3.04 -1.23
N LEU A 38 0.73 3.40 -0.60
CA LEU A 38 0.42 4.76 -0.17
C LEU A 38 0.86 4.98 1.29
N HIS A 39 1.42 6.15 1.56
CA HIS A 39 1.96 6.58 2.85
C HIS A 39 1.48 8.00 3.16
N TYR A 40 1.63 8.43 4.41
CA TYR A 40 1.71 9.85 4.76
C TYR A 40 3.05 10.14 5.43
N THR A 41 3.47 11.40 5.38
CA THR A 41 4.80 11.79 5.83
C THR A 41 4.92 12.07 7.32
N VAL A 42 3.81 12.35 8.04
CA VAL A 42 3.81 12.90 9.42
C VAL A 42 4.63 14.18 9.58
N LEU A 43 4.80 14.93 8.48
CA LEU A 43 5.70 16.07 8.36
C LEU A 43 5.14 17.12 7.40
N ASP A 44 5.57 18.37 7.56
CA ASP A 44 5.37 19.43 6.56
C ASP A 44 6.19 19.18 5.27
N TRP A 45 5.92 19.97 4.23
CA TRP A 45 6.58 19.84 2.93
C TRP A 45 8.11 19.85 3.01
N GLU A 46 8.70 20.85 3.66
CA GLU A 46 10.15 21.05 3.71
C GLU A 46 10.84 19.88 4.41
N LYS A 47 10.29 19.42 5.55
CA LYS A 47 10.85 18.28 6.28
C LYS A 47 10.63 16.98 5.51
N SER A 48 9.47 16.78 4.89
CA SER A 48 9.17 15.61 4.07
C SER A 48 10.18 15.47 2.93
N LEU A 49 10.38 16.53 2.16
CA LEU A 49 11.34 16.56 1.05
C LEU A 49 12.76 16.29 1.56
N LYS A 50 13.17 16.92 2.67
CA LYS A 50 14.50 16.71 3.24
C LYS A 50 14.72 15.26 3.66
N VAL A 51 13.78 14.67 4.41
CA VAL A 51 13.88 13.29 4.90
C VAL A 51 13.94 12.28 3.75
N LEU A 52 13.15 12.49 2.69
CA LEU A 52 13.04 11.55 1.57
C LEU A 52 14.15 11.69 0.52
N THR A 53 15.03 12.69 0.63
CA THR A 53 16.10 12.95 -0.36
C THR A 53 17.50 12.92 0.25
N THR A 54 17.76 13.75 1.26
CA THR A 54 19.13 14.09 1.69
C THR A 54 19.37 13.89 3.18
N GLY A 55 18.32 13.90 4.00
CA GLY A 55 18.41 13.91 5.46
C GLY A 55 17.95 12.64 6.17
N GLY A 56 17.41 11.65 5.46
CA GLY A 56 16.86 10.43 6.05
C GLY A 56 17.50 9.14 5.53
N GLN A 57 17.08 8.01 6.11
CA GLN A 57 17.44 6.66 5.67
C GLN A 57 16.26 5.95 4.97
N VAL A 58 15.30 6.74 4.49
CA VAL A 58 14.07 6.31 3.80
C VAL A 58 13.90 7.14 2.53
N SER A 59 13.18 6.60 1.56
CA SER A 59 12.86 7.30 0.32
C SER A 59 11.58 6.75 -0.29
N ALA A 60 10.94 7.54 -1.13
CA ALA A 60 9.78 7.16 -1.92
C ALA A 60 10.01 7.50 -3.40
N HIS A 61 9.22 6.91 -4.28
CA HIS A 61 9.29 7.24 -5.71
C HIS A 61 8.66 8.60 -5.96
N TYR A 62 7.53 8.86 -5.32
CA TYR A 62 6.78 10.10 -5.42
C TYR A 62 6.49 10.71 -4.06
N LEU A 63 6.47 12.05 -4.00
CA LEU A 63 5.97 12.85 -2.90
C LEU A 63 4.89 13.81 -3.41
N VAL A 64 3.68 13.74 -2.86
CA VAL A 64 2.56 14.62 -3.21
C VAL A 64 2.44 15.74 -2.18
N ARG A 65 2.72 16.97 -2.62
CA ARG A 65 2.62 18.18 -1.81
C ARG A 65 1.16 18.58 -1.59
N ASP A 66 0.88 19.17 -0.43
CA ASP A 66 -0.43 19.68 -0.02
C ASP A 66 -0.71 21.10 -0.53
N ASP A 67 0.28 22.01 -0.51
CA ASP A 67 0.14 23.38 -1.05
C ASP A 67 1.48 24.01 -1.51
N PRO A 68 1.61 24.43 -2.78
CA PRO A 68 0.71 24.14 -3.89
C PRO A 68 0.71 22.64 -4.21
N VAL A 69 -0.46 22.11 -4.58
CA VAL A 69 -0.63 20.69 -4.92
C VAL A 69 0.20 20.35 -6.16
N ALA A 70 1.11 19.38 -6.01
CA ALA A 70 1.91 18.82 -7.09
C ALA A 70 2.56 17.49 -6.66
N SER A 71 2.74 16.57 -7.62
CA SER A 71 3.56 15.38 -7.46
C SER A 71 5.02 15.62 -7.83
N TYR A 72 5.94 15.14 -7.00
CA TYR A 72 7.39 15.23 -7.20
C TYR A 72 8.01 13.84 -7.29
N ALA A 73 8.73 13.55 -8.38
CA ALA A 73 9.50 12.31 -8.51
C ALA A 73 10.85 12.45 -7.77
N LEU A 74 11.13 11.54 -6.84
CA LEU A 74 12.34 11.55 -6.01
C LEU A 74 13.26 10.36 -6.31
N VAL A 75 12.69 9.22 -6.73
CA VAL A 75 13.42 8.01 -7.12
C VAL A 75 12.79 7.47 -8.41
N ASP A 76 13.62 7.21 -9.42
CA ASP A 76 13.17 6.58 -10.67
C ASP A 76 12.47 5.23 -10.39
N GLU A 77 11.36 4.95 -11.05
CA GLU A 77 10.58 3.72 -10.86
C GLU A 77 11.32 2.44 -11.28
N ASN A 78 12.41 2.55 -12.04
CA ASN A 78 13.30 1.43 -12.35
C ASN A 78 14.35 1.17 -11.26
N ARG A 79 14.35 1.97 -10.20
CA ARG A 79 15.17 1.83 -8.99
C ARG A 79 14.29 1.39 -7.83
N ARG A 80 14.95 0.99 -6.75
CA ARG A 80 14.29 0.59 -5.51
C ARG A 80 14.32 1.75 -4.50
N ALA A 81 13.19 2.40 -4.27
CA ALA A 81 13.01 3.28 -3.10
C ALA A 81 12.87 2.48 -1.79
N TRP A 82 13.12 3.12 -0.65
CA TRP A 82 13.11 2.48 0.68
C TRP A 82 11.96 3.01 1.53
N HIS A 83 10.72 2.58 1.23
CA HIS A 83 9.50 3.07 1.88
C HIS A 83 8.75 2.01 2.69
N ALA A 84 8.67 0.76 2.20
CA ALA A 84 7.84 -0.29 2.80
C ALA A 84 8.47 -0.96 4.04
N GLY A 85 9.80 -1.05 4.09
CA GLY A 85 10.53 -1.76 5.14
C GLY A 85 10.11 -3.25 5.26
N LEU A 86 10.09 -3.78 6.49
CA LEU A 86 9.54 -5.11 6.77
C LEU A 86 8.04 -5.11 6.45
N SER A 87 7.66 -5.86 5.43
CA SER A 87 6.35 -5.77 4.80
C SER A 87 5.90 -7.12 4.24
N TYR A 88 4.59 -7.36 4.22
CA TYR A 88 3.96 -8.55 3.67
C TYR A 88 2.61 -8.23 3.01
N TRP A 89 2.34 -8.80 1.84
CA TRP A 89 1.00 -8.80 1.24
C TRP A 89 0.79 -10.01 0.33
N GLY A 90 -0.27 -10.78 0.58
CA GLY A 90 -0.68 -11.90 -0.29
C GLY A 90 0.43 -12.92 -0.56
N GLY A 91 1.23 -13.24 0.47
CA GLY A 91 2.36 -14.18 0.37
C GLY A 91 3.69 -13.55 -0.06
N ASN A 92 3.72 -12.27 -0.43
CA ASN A 92 4.92 -11.58 -0.87
C ASN A 92 5.51 -10.77 0.28
N THR A 93 6.83 -10.78 0.42
CA THR A 93 7.56 -9.99 1.44
C THR A 93 8.53 -9.02 0.79
N ASN A 94 9.08 -8.08 1.58
CA ASN A 94 10.07 -7.09 1.12
C ASN A 94 9.59 -6.27 -0.10
N LEU A 95 8.40 -5.66 0.06
CA LEU A 95 7.68 -5.03 -1.04
C LEU A 95 8.43 -3.86 -1.70
N ASN A 96 9.44 -3.27 -1.05
CA ASN A 96 10.32 -2.27 -1.67
C ASN A 96 10.78 -2.68 -3.07
N SER A 97 11.11 -3.97 -3.27
CA SER A 97 11.72 -4.43 -4.53
C SER A 97 10.73 -4.59 -5.69
N ALA A 98 9.43 -4.51 -5.42
CA ALA A 98 8.38 -4.75 -6.41
C ALA A 98 7.24 -3.72 -6.30
N SER A 99 7.47 -2.57 -5.65
CA SER A 99 6.43 -1.57 -5.45
C SER A 99 6.90 -0.17 -5.78
N ILE A 100 5.94 0.66 -6.22
CA ILE A 100 6.07 2.11 -6.26
C ILE A 100 5.50 2.67 -4.96
N GLY A 101 6.21 3.63 -4.38
CA GLY A 101 5.90 4.23 -3.09
C GLY A 101 5.51 5.68 -3.28
N ILE A 102 4.34 6.06 -2.80
CA ILE A 102 3.81 7.42 -2.88
C ILE A 102 3.65 7.95 -1.45
N GLU A 103 4.46 8.94 -1.10
CA GLU A 103 4.34 9.70 0.14
C GLU A 103 3.41 10.89 -0.07
N ILE A 104 2.50 11.12 0.87
CA ILE A 104 1.55 12.23 0.82
C ILE A 104 1.84 13.16 1.98
N VAL A 105 2.12 14.44 1.70
CA VAL A 105 2.38 15.43 2.75
C VAL A 105 1.13 15.57 3.60
N ASN A 106 1.19 15.09 4.84
CA ASN A 106 0.10 15.14 5.80
C ASN A 106 0.68 14.96 7.20
N MET A 107 0.16 15.72 8.17
CA MET A 107 0.65 15.73 9.54
C MET A 107 0.34 14.43 10.33
N GLY A 108 -0.39 13.49 9.75
CA GLY A 108 -0.76 12.21 10.35
C GLY A 108 -1.78 12.38 11.46
N PHE A 109 -1.34 12.23 12.71
CA PHE A 109 -2.23 12.35 13.86
C PHE A 109 -1.54 13.04 15.04
N VAL A 110 -2.37 13.55 15.95
CA VAL A 110 -1.96 14.06 17.26
C VAL A 110 -2.73 13.31 18.33
N ASP A 111 -2.01 12.81 19.33
CA ASP A 111 -2.61 12.23 20.54
C ASP A 111 -2.90 13.33 21.55
N GLY A 112 -4.13 13.34 22.09
CA GLY A 112 -4.55 14.29 23.12
C GLY A 112 -5.48 13.67 24.16
N PRO A 113 -5.94 14.46 25.15
CA PRO A 113 -6.80 13.97 26.23
C PRO A 113 -8.14 13.37 25.76
N GLY A 114 -8.63 13.79 24.59
CA GLY A 114 -9.83 13.26 23.94
C GLY A 114 -9.57 12.07 23.01
N GLY A 115 -8.37 11.52 23.01
CA GLY A 115 -7.93 10.48 22.07
C GLY A 115 -7.15 11.04 20.88
N ARG A 116 -6.96 10.18 19.89
CA ARG A 116 -6.19 10.46 18.68
C ARG A 116 -7.05 11.23 17.66
N VAL A 117 -6.50 12.31 17.11
CA VAL A 117 -7.11 13.09 16.03
C VAL A 117 -6.23 13.02 14.80
N TYR A 118 -6.79 12.59 13.68
CA TYR A 118 -6.09 12.49 12.39
C TYR A 118 -6.26 13.77 11.58
N ALA A 119 -5.25 14.15 10.82
CA ALA A 119 -5.27 15.28 9.91
C ALA A 119 -5.99 14.90 8.60
N PRO A 120 -6.94 15.72 8.11
CA PRO A 120 -7.61 15.46 6.83
C PRO A 120 -6.67 15.67 5.65
N PHE A 121 -7.02 15.09 4.50
CA PHE A 121 -6.37 15.35 3.21
C PHE A 121 -7.18 16.40 2.44
N PRO A 122 -6.57 17.52 1.99
CA PRO A 122 -7.24 18.47 1.09
C PRO A 122 -7.71 17.79 -0.19
N GLN A 123 -8.92 18.11 -0.68
CA GLN A 123 -9.50 17.41 -1.84
C GLN A 123 -8.61 17.50 -3.09
N ALA A 124 -8.02 18.66 -3.38
CA ALA A 124 -7.12 18.80 -4.52
C ALA A 124 -5.88 17.89 -4.42
N GLN A 125 -5.38 17.63 -3.21
CA GLN A 125 -4.29 16.69 -2.98
C GLN A 125 -4.73 15.24 -3.25
N VAL A 126 -5.96 14.89 -2.86
CA VAL A 126 -6.55 13.57 -3.14
C VAL A 126 -6.73 13.36 -4.64
N ASP A 127 -7.21 14.38 -5.36
CA ASP A 127 -7.39 14.33 -6.81
C ASP A 127 -6.04 14.09 -7.53
N GLU A 128 -4.98 14.75 -7.07
CA GLU A 128 -3.60 14.55 -7.56
C GLU A 128 -3.10 13.12 -7.28
N VAL A 129 -3.36 12.58 -6.08
CA VAL A 129 -3.03 11.18 -5.75
C VAL A 129 -3.78 10.21 -6.66
N ILE A 130 -5.07 10.45 -6.93
CA ILE A 130 -5.87 9.60 -7.83
C ILE A 130 -5.30 9.64 -9.26
N ALA A 131 -4.94 10.83 -9.75
CA ALA A 131 -4.33 11.00 -11.07
C ALA A 131 -2.99 10.25 -11.18
N LEU A 132 -2.12 10.42 -10.18
CA LEU A 132 -0.82 9.76 -10.12
C LEU A 132 -0.94 8.23 -10.02
N VAL A 133 -1.82 7.73 -9.15
CA VAL A 133 -2.06 6.28 -9.01
C VAL A 133 -2.57 5.69 -10.32
N ARG A 134 -3.48 6.38 -11.03
CA ARG A 134 -3.98 5.95 -12.34
C ARG A 134 -2.87 5.84 -13.38
N ASP A 135 -2.01 6.86 -13.47
CA ASP A 135 -0.88 6.88 -14.41
C ASP A 135 0.07 5.71 -14.15
N ILE A 136 0.51 5.52 -12.91
CA ILE A 136 1.39 4.41 -12.51
C ILE A 136 0.72 3.07 -12.80
N GLN A 137 -0.57 2.92 -12.44
CA GLN A 137 -1.32 1.70 -12.67
C GLN A 137 -1.37 1.33 -14.15
N GLN A 138 -1.61 2.29 -15.04
CA GLN A 138 -1.66 2.07 -16.49
C GLN A 138 -0.29 1.70 -17.06
N ARG A 139 0.78 2.40 -16.66
CA ARG A 139 2.14 2.14 -17.18
C ARG A 139 2.68 0.78 -16.75
N HIS A 140 2.41 0.38 -15.51
CA HIS A 140 2.93 -0.86 -14.93
C HIS A 140 1.94 -2.03 -14.94
N HIS A 141 0.69 -1.80 -15.40
CA HIS A 141 -0.40 -2.77 -15.33
C HIS A 141 -0.62 -3.31 -13.91
N VAL A 142 -0.51 -2.43 -12.90
CA VAL A 142 -0.68 -2.82 -11.49
C VAL A 142 -2.12 -3.29 -11.27
N LYS A 143 -2.26 -4.48 -10.70
CA LYS A 143 -3.59 -5.02 -10.41
C LYS A 143 -4.31 -4.20 -9.34
N PRO A 144 -5.63 -3.96 -9.43
CA PRO A 144 -6.38 -3.14 -8.48
C PRO A 144 -6.19 -3.52 -6.99
N GLU A 145 -6.12 -4.81 -6.68
CA GLU A 145 -5.90 -5.33 -5.32
C GLU A 145 -4.48 -5.14 -4.78
N ARG A 146 -3.57 -4.63 -5.61
CA ARG A 146 -2.17 -4.35 -5.26
C ARG A 146 -1.89 -2.86 -5.04
N ILE A 147 -2.94 -2.04 -4.97
CA ILE A 147 -2.89 -0.65 -4.54
C ILE A 147 -3.36 -0.60 -3.08
N ILE A 148 -2.42 -0.40 -2.18
CA ILE A 148 -2.56 -0.69 -0.74
C ILE A 148 -1.89 0.38 0.12
N GLY A 149 -2.25 0.45 1.39
CA GLY A 149 -1.59 1.35 2.35
C GLY A 149 -0.36 0.72 2.98
N HIS A 150 0.50 1.54 3.59
CA HIS A 150 1.61 1.03 4.40
C HIS A 150 1.11 0.23 5.62
N ALA A 151 -0.02 0.65 6.20
CA ALA A 151 -0.70 -0.09 7.25
C ALA A 151 -1.09 -1.49 6.81
N ASP A 152 -1.58 -1.65 5.56
CA ASP A 152 -2.00 -2.95 5.02
C ASP A 152 -0.86 -3.98 5.02
N ILE A 153 0.36 -3.51 4.71
CA ILE A 153 1.54 -4.37 4.56
C ILE A 153 2.36 -4.51 5.83
N ALA A 154 2.09 -3.67 6.84
CA ALA A 154 2.76 -3.69 8.14
C ALA A 154 1.81 -3.36 9.30
N PRO A 155 0.73 -4.16 9.52
CA PRO A 155 -0.22 -3.93 10.60
C PRO A 155 0.48 -3.86 11.96
N GLY A 156 0.01 -2.96 12.83
CA GLY A 156 0.58 -2.73 14.18
C GLY A 156 1.86 -1.88 14.18
N ARG A 157 2.72 -2.03 13.16
CA ARG A 157 3.93 -1.19 12.99
C ARG A 157 3.62 0.15 12.33
N LYS A 158 2.67 0.17 11.38
CA LYS A 158 2.32 1.32 10.55
C LYS A 158 0.82 1.54 10.53
N GLN A 159 0.41 2.80 10.39
CA GLN A 159 -0.99 3.23 10.38
C GLN A 159 -1.32 4.09 9.15
N ASP A 160 -0.32 4.55 8.42
CA ASP A 160 -0.45 5.35 7.21
C ASP A 160 -1.04 4.55 6.02
N PRO A 161 -1.90 5.18 5.19
CA PRO A 161 -2.28 6.60 5.18
C PRO A 161 -3.41 6.98 6.15
N GLY A 162 -3.80 6.10 7.07
CA GLY A 162 -4.74 6.39 8.16
C GLY A 162 -6.22 6.35 7.76
N PRO A 163 -7.13 6.51 8.75
CA PRO A 163 -8.58 6.39 8.55
C PRO A 163 -9.21 7.56 7.79
N LEU A 164 -8.51 8.70 7.66
CA LEU A 164 -9.00 9.85 6.91
C LEU A 164 -8.57 9.84 5.44
N PHE A 165 -7.73 8.90 5.01
CA PHE A 165 -7.44 8.74 3.60
C PHE A 165 -8.68 8.19 2.87
N PRO A 166 -9.18 8.87 1.82
CA PRO A 166 -10.48 8.56 1.24
C PRO A 166 -10.40 7.40 0.23
N TRP A 167 -10.11 6.18 0.71
CA TRP A 167 -9.98 4.98 -0.13
C TRP A 167 -11.17 4.76 -1.07
N LYS A 168 -12.38 5.10 -0.64
CA LYS A 168 -13.60 5.01 -1.45
C LYS A 168 -13.52 5.87 -2.73
N GLN A 169 -12.84 7.02 -2.71
CA GLN A 169 -12.65 7.83 -3.92
C GLN A 169 -11.75 7.13 -4.95
N LEU A 170 -10.74 6.36 -4.51
CA LEU A 170 -9.94 5.51 -5.42
C LEU A 170 -10.80 4.38 -6.01
N ALA A 171 -11.69 3.79 -5.22
CA ALA A 171 -12.63 2.77 -5.71
C ALA A 171 -13.62 3.35 -6.73
N ASP A 172 -14.17 4.54 -6.46
CA ASP A 172 -15.08 5.25 -7.36
C ASP A 172 -14.36 5.63 -8.66
N ALA A 173 -13.07 5.94 -8.59
CA ALA A 173 -12.19 6.12 -9.75
C ALA A 173 -11.83 4.80 -10.48
N GLY A 174 -12.29 3.64 -10.01
CA GLY A 174 -12.04 2.33 -10.62
C GLY A 174 -10.63 1.78 -10.38
N LEU A 175 -9.86 2.36 -9.46
CA LEU A 175 -8.47 2.00 -9.22
C LEU A 175 -8.33 0.77 -8.33
N ILE A 176 -9.24 0.60 -7.36
CA ILE A 176 -9.23 -0.50 -6.39
C ILE A 176 -10.58 -1.21 -6.31
N PRO A 177 -10.62 -2.49 -5.91
CA PRO A 177 -11.86 -3.17 -5.58
C PRO A 177 -12.45 -2.64 -4.26
N TRP A 178 -13.78 -2.62 -4.16
CA TRP A 178 -14.51 -2.21 -2.96
C TRP A 178 -15.63 -3.19 -2.59
N PRO A 179 -15.96 -3.38 -1.30
CA PRO A 179 -17.04 -4.29 -0.89
C PRO A 179 -18.40 -3.94 -1.51
N ASP A 180 -19.13 -4.96 -1.98
CA ASP A 180 -20.51 -4.81 -2.45
C ASP A 180 -21.44 -4.44 -1.27
N GLY A 181 -21.83 -3.16 -1.19
CA GLY A 181 -22.61 -2.61 -0.07
C GLY A 181 -23.89 -3.38 0.27
N PRO A 182 -24.79 -3.63 -0.70
CA PRO A 182 -25.96 -4.48 -0.49
C PRO A 182 -25.64 -5.86 0.12
N LEU A 183 -24.56 -6.51 -0.32
CA LEU A 183 -24.15 -7.80 0.22
C LEU A 183 -23.59 -7.66 1.64
N VAL A 184 -22.85 -6.60 1.93
CA VAL A 184 -22.41 -6.29 3.31
C VAL A 184 -23.61 -6.18 4.24
N THR A 185 -24.68 -5.47 3.84
CA THR A 185 -25.91 -5.36 4.64
C THR A 185 -26.55 -6.72 4.93
N VAL A 186 -26.60 -7.62 3.93
CA VAL A 186 -27.11 -8.99 4.14
C VAL A 186 -26.21 -9.76 5.12
N LYS A 187 -24.88 -9.70 4.92
CA LYS A 187 -23.92 -10.39 5.78
C LYS A 187 -23.90 -9.86 7.22
N MET A 188 -24.19 -8.58 7.44
CA MET A 188 -24.31 -8.02 8.78
C MET A 188 -25.36 -8.76 9.61
N VAL A 189 -26.55 -8.98 9.05
CA VAL A 189 -27.63 -9.72 9.73
C VAL A 189 -27.22 -11.16 10.01
N GLU A 190 -26.55 -11.82 9.06
CA GLU A 190 -26.06 -13.19 9.26
C GLU A 190 -25.07 -13.29 10.44
N HIS A 191 -24.11 -12.35 10.52
CA HIS A 191 -23.08 -12.35 11.57
C HIS A 191 -23.59 -11.85 12.93
N GLU A 192 -24.70 -11.10 12.96
CA GLU A 192 -25.39 -10.75 14.20
C GLU A 192 -26.11 -11.96 14.82
N ILE A 193 -26.75 -12.79 13.98
CA ILE A 193 -27.44 -14.01 14.42
C ILE A 193 -26.43 -15.11 14.78
N ALA A 194 -25.37 -15.26 13.99
CA ALA A 194 -24.38 -16.32 14.14
C ALA A 194 -22.95 -15.77 14.01
N PRO A 195 -22.40 -15.18 15.09
CA PRO A 195 -21.03 -14.68 15.12
C PRO A 195 -20.00 -15.76 14.78
N ARG A 196 -18.93 -15.37 14.10
CA ARG A 196 -17.83 -16.28 13.71
C ARG A 196 -16.71 -16.26 14.73
N ASP A 197 -15.99 -17.38 14.80
CA ASP A 197 -14.82 -17.49 15.67
C ASP A 197 -13.60 -16.77 15.09
N VAL A 198 -12.54 -16.69 15.91
CA VAL A 198 -11.30 -16.00 15.51
C VAL A 198 -10.54 -16.75 14.41
N ALA A 199 -10.66 -18.08 14.35
CA ALA A 199 -10.02 -18.86 13.29
C ALA A 199 -10.58 -18.50 11.91
N TRP A 200 -11.90 -18.31 11.81
CA TRP A 200 -12.56 -17.83 10.59
C TRP A 200 -12.08 -16.41 10.21
N LEU A 201 -12.03 -15.49 11.18
CA LEU A 201 -11.59 -14.11 10.95
C LEU A 201 -10.16 -14.08 10.40
N GLN A 202 -9.25 -14.78 11.06
CA GLN A 202 -7.87 -14.92 10.64
C GLN A 202 -7.82 -15.47 9.22
N GLU A 203 -8.52 -16.58 8.95
CA GLU A 203 -8.55 -17.21 7.62
C GLU A 203 -8.89 -16.19 6.53
N ARG A 204 -10.01 -15.48 6.70
CA ARG A 204 -10.50 -14.49 5.74
C ARG A 204 -9.56 -13.30 5.56
N LEU A 205 -8.99 -12.79 6.65
CA LEU A 205 -8.02 -11.69 6.60
C LEU A 205 -6.77 -12.05 5.78
N ALA A 206 -6.25 -13.27 5.90
CA ALA A 206 -5.12 -13.65 5.02
C ALA A 206 -5.53 -13.99 3.59
N ARG A 207 -6.80 -14.38 3.33
CA ARG A 207 -7.32 -14.47 1.96
C ARG A 207 -7.36 -13.10 1.28
N ILE A 208 -7.65 -12.03 2.04
CA ILE A 208 -7.58 -10.65 1.55
C ILE A 208 -6.12 -10.26 1.23
N GLY A 209 -5.17 -10.69 2.06
CA GLY A 209 -3.75 -10.49 1.81
C GLY A 209 -2.92 -10.16 3.05
N TYR A 210 -3.55 -9.92 4.19
CA TYR A 210 -2.85 -9.52 5.42
C TYR A 210 -1.93 -10.62 5.97
N ASN A 211 -0.83 -10.20 6.59
CA ASN A 211 -0.05 -11.07 7.45
C ASN A 211 -0.76 -11.19 8.80
N VAL A 212 -1.41 -12.31 9.06
CA VAL A 212 -2.17 -12.54 10.27
C VAL A 212 -1.90 -13.94 10.82
N SER A 213 -1.95 -14.08 12.13
CA SER A 213 -1.83 -15.36 12.82
C SER A 213 -2.84 -16.40 12.32
N ARG A 214 -2.52 -17.68 12.54
CA ARG A 214 -3.39 -18.85 12.30
C ARG A 214 -3.60 -19.64 13.58
N SER A 215 -3.75 -18.93 14.69
CA SER A 215 -3.77 -19.46 16.05
C SER A 215 -5.18 -19.83 16.54
N GLY A 216 -6.22 -19.27 15.92
CA GLY A 216 -7.59 -19.32 16.44
C GLY A 216 -7.80 -18.50 17.72
N GLN A 217 -6.80 -17.69 18.12
CA GLN A 217 -6.83 -16.85 19.31
C GLN A 217 -6.77 -15.37 18.93
N MET A 218 -7.44 -14.52 19.69
CA MET A 218 -7.41 -13.06 19.49
C MET A 218 -6.11 -12.45 20.03
N ASP A 219 -5.00 -12.76 19.36
CA ASP A 219 -3.68 -12.21 19.68
C ASP A 219 -3.52 -10.75 19.22
N ALA A 220 -2.42 -10.11 19.65
CA ALA A 220 -2.15 -8.70 19.36
C ALA A 220 -2.10 -8.42 17.85
N LEU A 221 -1.42 -9.28 17.08
CA LEU A 221 -1.33 -9.14 15.63
C LEU A 221 -2.72 -9.24 14.97
N THR A 222 -3.57 -10.16 15.42
CA THR A 222 -4.93 -10.29 14.91
C THR A 222 -5.73 -9.01 15.14
N LYS A 223 -5.64 -8.41 16.34
CA LYS A 223 -6.29 -7.12 16.64
C LYS A 223 -5.74 -5.98 15.76
N ASP A 224 -4.43 -5.91 15.58
CA ASP A 224 -3.79 -4.89 14.76
C ASP A 224 -4.19 -4.99 13.28
N VAL A 225 -4.32 -6.21 12.76
CA VAL A 225 -4.84 -6.47 11.40
C VAL A 225 -6.30 -6.06 11.28
N ILE A 226 -7.14 -6.36 12.27
CA ILE A 226 -8.55 -5.94 12.27
C ILE A 226 -8.66 -4.43 12.30
N ALA A 227 -7.91 -3.75 13.17
CA ALA A 227 -7.88 -2.29 13.25
C ALA A 227 -7.43 -1.67 11.91
N THR A 228 -6.43 -2.27 11.27
CA THR A 228 -5.95 -1.86 9.94
C THR A 228 -7.02 -2.00 8.87
N PHE A 229 -7.68 -3.16 8.82
CA PHE A 229 -8.79 -3.40 7.90
C PHE A 229 -9.93 -2.40 8.11
N GLN A 230 -10.27 -2.10 9.37
CA GLN A 230 -11.27 -1.09 9.74
C GLN A 230 -10.86 0.31 9.29
N MET A 231 -9.59 0.73 9.46
CA MET A 231 -9.14 2.03 8.96
C MET A 231 -9.43 2.22 7.46
N LYS A 232 -9.34 1.15 6.67
CA LYS A 232 -9.58 1.19 5.23
C LYS A 232 -11.07 1.17 4.87
N TYR A 233 -11.84 0.24 5.44
CA TYR A 233 -13.22 -0.05 4.99
C TYR A 233 -14.31 0.46 5.93
N ARG A 234 -13.99 0.78 7.19
CA ARG A 234 -14.93 1.21 8.25
C ARG A 234 -14.26 2.21 9.21
N PRO A 235 -13.83 3.40 8.75
CA PRO A 235 -13.01 4.32 9.56
C PRO A 235 -13.74 4.93 10.77
N ARG A 236 -15.07 4.73 10.88
CA ARG A 236 -15.89 5.21 12.01
C ARG A 236 -15.54 4.54 13.35
N ASP A 237 -14.98 3.34 13.32
CA ASP A 237 -14.45 2.66 14.50
C ASP A 237 -13.35 1.68 14.06
N ILE A 238 -12.14 1.99 14.55
CA ILE A 238 -10.86 1.34 14.20
C ILE A 238 -10.23 0.66 15.42
N SER A 239 -11.03 0.32 16.42
CA SER A 239 -10.57 -0.20 17.71
C SER A 239 -9.90 -1.59 17.61
N GLY A 240 -10.04 -2.29 16.48
CA GLY A 240 -9.65 -3.70 16.35
C GLY A 240 -10.66 -4.66 16.98
N THR A 241 -11.79 -4.15 17.50
CA THR A 241 -12.90 -4.96 18.01
C THR A 241 -13.77 -5.42 16.85
N VAL A 242 -14.19 -6.69 16.86
CA VAL A 242 -15.04 -7.24 15.80
C VAL A 242 -16.51 -7.15 16.21
N ASP A 243 -17.26 -6.38 15.44
CA ASP A 243 -18.73 -6.39 15.43
C ASP A 243 -19.27 -7.03 14.14
N ALA A 244 -20.60 -7.11 14.03
CA ALA A 244 -21.26 -7.73 12.87
C ALA A 244 -20.90 -7.03 11.54
N GLU A 245 -20.71 -5.70 11.54
CA GLU A 245 -20.28 -4.96 10.35
C GLU A 245 -18.84 -5.30 9.95
N THR A 246 -17.92 -5.34 10.93
CA THR A 246 -16.53 -5.73 10.68
C THR A 246 -16.46 -7.16 10.12
N ALA A 247 -17.21 -8.11 10.70
CA ALA A 247 -17.27 -9.47 10.20
C ALA A 247 -17.85 -9.55 8.78
N ALA A 248 -18.93 -8.80 8.50
CA ALA A 248 -19.54 -8.75 7.17
C ALA A 248 -18.60 -8.18 6.11
N LEU A 249 -17.91 -7.09 6.42
CA LEU A 249 -16.92 -6.49 5.52
C LEU A 249 -15.76 -7.46 5.25
N ILE A 250 -15.25 -8.16 6.26
CA ILE A 250 -14.20 -9.18 6.09
C ILE A 250 -14.69 -10.33 5.21
N ASP A 251 -15.94 -10.79 5.39
CA ASP A 251 -16.53 -11.87 4.59
C ASP A 251 -16.56 -11.49 3.10
N VAL A 252 -17.13 -10.31 2.81
CA VAL A 252 -17.24 -9.77 1.46
C VAL A 252 -15.87 -9.51 0.85
N ALA A 253 -14.97 -8.83 1.58
CA ALA A 253 -13.63 -8.51 1.08
C ALA A 253 -12.77 -9.74 0.80
N SER A 254 -13.00 -10.84 1.53
CA SER A 254 -12.28 -12.10 1.31
C SER A 254 -12.76 -12.91 0.09
N THR A 255 -13.78 -12.43 -0.62
CA THR A 255 -14.41 -13.10 -1.75
C THR A 255 -14.32 -12.20 -2.99
N PRO A 256 -13.39 -12.44 -3.94
CA PRO A 256 -13.17 -11.54 -5.08
C PRO A 256 -14.44 -11.15 -5.86
N SER A 257 -15.33 -12.10 -6.13
CA SER A 257 -16.60 -11.84 -6.84
C SER A 257 -17.60 -10.99 -6.07
N ALA A 258 -17.42 -10.86 -4.76
CA ALA A 258 -18.21 -10.02 -3.87
C ALA A 258 -17.63 -8.60 -3.75
N MET A 259 -16.45 -8.36 -4.34
CA MET A 259 -15.89 -7.02 -4.52
C MET A 259 -16.33 -6.44 -5.85
N ARG A 260 -16.45 -5.11 -5.91
CA ARG A 260 -16.88 -4.34 -7.08
C ARG A 260 -15.75 -3.44 -7.55
N VAL A 261 -15.59 -3.30 -8.86
CA VAL A 261 -14.74 -2.26 -9.47
C VAL A 261 -15.61 -1.41 -10.37
N SER A 262 -15.50 -0.10 -10.23
CA SER A 262 -16.19 0.88 -11.08
C SER A 262 -15.71 0.77 -12.52
N GLY A 263 -16.65 0.73 -13.46
CA GLY A 263 -16.36 0.78 -14.89
C GLY A 263 -15.90 2.17 -15.34
N ALA A 264 -15.53 2.29 -16.62
CA ALA A 264 -15.19 3.58 -17.22
C ALA A 264 -16.42 4.46 -17.54
N GLY A 265 -17.64 3.92 -17.38
CA GLY A 265 -18.92 4.64 -17.52
C GLY A 265 -19.54 4.97 -16.17
N GLU A 266 -20.28 6.09 -16.09
CA GLU A 266 -20.88 6.58 -14.85
C GLU A 266 -21.86 5.56 -14.23
N GLY A 267 -21.57 5.14 -13.00
CA GLY A 267 -22.49 4.41 -12.13
C GLY A 267 -22.52 2.88 -12.28
N GLU A 268 -21.90 2.29 -13.31
CA GLU A 268 -21.88 0.83 -13.48
C GLU A 268 -20.67 0.20 -12.79
N THR A 269 -20.92 -0.70 -11.83
CA THR A 269 -19.86 -1.48 -11.16
C THR A 269 -19.97 -2.94 -11.57
N ARG A 270 -18.82 -3.60 -11.73
CA ARG A 270 -18.76 -5.03 -12.08
C ARG A 270 -18.09 -5.83 -10.97
N PRO A 271 -18.43 -7.12 -10.81
CA PRO A 271 -17.68 -8.01 -9.94
C PRO A 271 -16.20 -7.99 -10.29
N TYR A 272 -15.36 -7.85 -9.28
CA TYR A 272 -13.93 -7.98 -9.43
C TYR A 272 -13.57 -9.46 -9.71
N THR A 273 -12.74 -9.68 -10.72
CA THR A 273 -12.20 -11.00 -11.03
C THR A 273 -10.69 -10.93 -10.98
N SER A 274 -10.06 -11.77 -10.17
CA SER A 274 -8.60 -11.86 -10.07
C SER A 274 -7.93 -12.50 -11.30
N ARG A 275 -8.69 -12.77 -12.36
CA ARG A 275 -8.19 -13.37 -13.60
C ARG A 275 -7.32 -12.37 -14.34
N TRP A 276 -6.03 -12.39 -14.01
CA TRP A 276 -4.88 -12.35 -14.92
C TRP A 276 -3.73 -13.09 -14.24
#